data_AF-A0AAE1DEA5-F1
#
_entry.id   AF-A0AAE1DEA5-F1
#
_cell.length_a   1.000
_cell.length_b   1.000
_cell.length_c   1.000
_cell.angle_alpha   90.00
_cell.angle_beta   90.00
_cell.angle_gamma   90.00
#
_symmetry.space_group_name_H-M   'P 1'
#
loop_
_entity.id
_entity.type
_entity.pdbx_description
1 polymer ?
#
loop_
_entity_poly.entity_id
_entity_poly.type
_entity_poly.pdbx_seq_one_letter_code
_entity_poly.pdbx_strand_id
1 'polypeptide(L)'
;MMDCIFLLISCFATILLLFQKENPEAKIGFTKFTLLRPKTVRLIGRGTPETCACMYCLNVRLKNEVLNKTMSSNLEDFRMPPETKMLDLLLCEKMDSGWHQPLCLEGKCVTCGSPAEYIGSKFQRYMDSPVNWQHWERVSQDGRTRLELVFKSGKLRDLLKEFIKKDIMQPSQGSTFV
;
A
#
# COMPACT_ATOMS: atom_id res chain seq x y z
N MET A 1 4.87 -19.25 -12.77
CA MET A 1 3.78 -18.32 -12.44
C MET A 1 4.48 -17.07 -11.94
N MET A 2 4.72 -16.09 -12.82
CA MET A 2 5.49 -14.89 -12.47
C MET A 2 4.61 -13.95 -11.66
N ASP A 3 5.03 -13.69 -10.43
CA ASP A 3 4.32 -12.83 -9.48
C ASP A 3 4.28 -11.38 -9.96
N CYS A 4 3.09 -10.77 -9.87
CA CYS A 4 2.71 -9.45 -10.36
C CYS A 4 3.53 -8.26 -9.81
N ILE A 5 4.48 -8.48 -8.90
CA ILE A 5 5.18 -7.44 -8.14
C ILE A 5 6.24 -6.72 -8.99
N PHE A 6 6.93 -7.42 -9.89
CA PHE A 6 8.00 -6.83 -10.70
C PHE A 6 7.52 -5.77 -11.70
N LEU A 7 6.21 -5.71 -11.96
CA LEU A 7 5.60 -4.73 -12.88
C LEU A 7 5.43 -3.33 -12.26
N LEU A 8 5.61 -3.17 -10.95
CA LEU A 8 5.42 -1.89 -10.27
C LEU A 8 6.69 -1.01 -10.22
N ILE A 9 7.87 -1.56 -10.49
CA ILE A 9 9.15 -0.86 -10.24
C ILE A 9 9.99 -0.65 -11.51
N SER A 10 9.69 -1.34 -12.62
CA SER A 10 10.50 -1.28 -13.84
C SER A 10 9.71 -0.74 -15.04
N CYS A 11 10.37 0.08 -15.87
CA CYS A 11 9.84 0.45 -17.19
C CYS A 11 9.49 -0.82 -17.98
N PHE A 12 8.34 -0.88 -18.65
CA PHE A 12 7.90 -2.05 -19.44
C PHE A 12 8.92 -2.49 -20.48
N ALA A 13 9.76 -1.57 -20.96
CA ALA A 13 10.89 -1.90 -21.83
C ALA A 13 11.90 -2.83 -21.13
N THR A 14 12.24 -2.54 -19.88
CA THR A 14 13.15 -3.37 -19.06
C THR A 14 12.56 -4.75 -18.78
N ILE A 15 11.25 -4.81 -18.52
CA ILE A 15 10.55 -6.09 -18.25
C ILE A 15 10.46 -6.93 -19.53
N LEU A 16 10.22 -6.31 -20.69
CA LEU A 16 10.25 -7.02 -21.97
C LEU A 16 11.64 -7.61 -22.24
N LEU A 17 12.71 -6.87 -21.94
CA LEU A 17 14.08 -7.37 -22.12
C LEU A 17 14.36 -8.57 -21.21
N LEU A 18 13.92 -8.54 -19.95
CA LEU A 18 14.01 -9.68 -19.05
C LEU A 18 13.20 -10.88 -19.55
N PHE A 19 11.97 -10.64 -19.99
CA PHE A 19 11.11 -11.71 -20.55
C PHE A 19 11.74 -12.36 -21.78
N GLN A 20 12.28 -11.58 -22.70
CA GLN A 20 12.96 -12.09 -23.91
C GLN A 20 14.25 -12.84 -23.58
N LYS A 21 14.97 -12.41 -22.53
CA LYS A 21 16.16 -13.11 -22.04
C LYS A 21 15.82 -14.47 -21.44
N GLU A 22 14.73 -14.55 -20.67
CA GLU A 22 14.29 -15.79 -20.01
C GLU A 22 13.51 -16.72 -20.95
N ASN A 23 12.90 -16.18 -22.00
CA ASN A 23 12.10 -16.91 -22.97
C ASN A 23 12.56 -16.58 -24.40
N PRO A 24 13.78 -16.99 -24.81
CA PRO A 24 14.36 -16.60 -26.10
C PRO A 24 13.58 -17.12 -27.32
N GLU A 25 12.80 -18.20 -27.15
CA GLU A 25 11.95 -18.74 -28.23
C GLU A 25 10.64 -17.95 -28.42
N ALA A 26 10.21 -17.20 -27.40
CA ALA A 26 9.00 -16.42 -27.45
C ALA A 26 9.22 -15.13 -28.26
N LYS A 27 8.89 -15.18 -29.55
CA LYS A 27 8.93 -14.01 -30.45
C LYS A 27 7.77 -13.06 -30.15
N ILE A 28 7.89 -12.27 -29.08
CA ILE A 28 6.92 -11.26 -28.70
C ILE A 28 7.50 -9.85 -28.89
N GLY A 29 6.77 -9.02 -29.64
CA GLY A 29 7.06 -7.59 -29.77
C GLY A 29 6.42 -6.79 -28.63
N PHE A 30 6.93 -5.58 -28.38
CA PHE A 30 6.48 -4.69 -27.29
C PHE A 30 4.97 -4.47 -27.26
N THR A 31 4.34 -4.23 -28.42
CA THR A 31 2.88 -4.05 -28.52
C THR A 31 2.11 -5.28 -28.07
N LYS A 32 2.56 -6.48 -28.45
CA LYS A 32 1.89 -7.72 -28.03
C LYS A 32 2.16 -8.03 -26.55
N PHE A 33 3.35 -7.73 -26.07
CA PHE A 33 3.72 -7.88 -24.66
C PHE A 33 2.87 -6.99 -23.73
N THR A 34 2.66 -5.74 -24.11
CA THR A 34 1.82 -4.80 -23.35
C THR A 34 0.33 -5.18 -23.35
N LEU A 35 -0.16 -5.82 -24.42
CA LEU A 35 -1.54 -6.34 -24.52
C LEU A 35 -1.79 -7.61 -23.70
N LEU A 36 -0.77 -8.45 -23.50
CA LEU A 36 -0.86 -9.66 -22.67
C LEU A 36 -0.75 -9.38 -21.17
N ARG A 37 -0.58 -8.11 -20.78
CA ARG A 37 -0.58 -7.69 -19.38
C ARG A 37 -1.90 -8.11 -18.70
N PRO A 38 -1.86 -8.63 -17.46
CA PRO A 38 -3.06 -8.80 -16.66
C PRO A 38 -3.85 -7.49 -16.56
N LYS A 39 -5.16 -7.55 -16.83
CA LYS A 39 -6.06 -6.37 -16.80
C LYS A 39 -6.11 -5.67 -15.43
N THR A 40 -5.70 -6.38 -14.38
CA THR A 40 -5.59 -5.88 -13.00
C THR A 40 -4.40 -4.94 -12.80
N VAL A 41 -3.40 -4.95 -13.69
CA VAL A 41 -2.26 -4.04 -13.64
C VAL A 41 -2.66 -2.76 -14.41
N ARG A 42 -2.46 -1.56 -13.85
CA ARG A 42 -2.70 -0.27 -14.53
C ARG A 42 -1.38 0.32 -15.04
N LEU A 43 -1.40 0.97 -16.20
CA LEU A 43 -0.26 1.74 -16.71
C LEU A 43 -0.24 3.10 -16.02
N ILE A 44 0.92 3.49 -15.51
CA ILE A 44 1.16 4.86 -15.08
C ILE A 44 1.54 5.65 -16.34
N GLY A 45 0.65 6.53 -16.80
CA GLY A 45 0.89 7.43 -17.92
C GLY A 45 1.82 8.60 -17.56
N ARG A 46 2.23 9.39 -18.58
CA ARG A 46 3.13 10.55 -18.48
C ARG A 46 2.49 11.78 -17.80
N GLY A 47 1.97 11.64 -16.60
CA GLY A 47 1.65 12.73 -15.67
C GLY A 47 2.49 12.58 -14.40
N THR A 48 2.57 13.60 -13.53
CA THR A 48 3.18 13.42 -12.20
C THR A 48 2.46 12.27 -11.48
N PRO A 49 3.14 11.15 -11.21
CA PRO A 49 2.53 9.86 -10.89
C PRO A 49 2.12 9.74 -9.42
N GLU A 50 1.75 10.84 -8.77
CA GLU A 50 2.04 10.95 -7.34
C GLU A 50 1.01 10.32 -6.41
N THR A 51 -0.15 9.85 -6.86
CA THR A 51 -1.05 9.13 -5.95
C THR A 51 -1.80 7.97 -6.60
N CYS A 52 -1.65 6.78 -6.03
CA CYS A 52 -2.46 5.63 -6.37
C CYS A 52 -3.89 5.82 -5.84
N ALA A 53 -4.90 5.66 -6.70
CA ALA A 53 -6.31 5.75 -6.34
C ALA A 53 -6.95 4.37 -6.10
N CYS A 54 -6.17 3.37 -5.68
CA CYS A 54 -6.74 2.08 -5.29
C CYS A 54 -7.45 2.21 -3.93
N MET A 55 -8.40 1.31 -3.68
CA MET A 55 -9.15 1.27 -2.42
C MET A 55 -8.24 1.27 -1.19
N TYR A 56 -7.11 0.56 -1.26
CA TYR A 56 -6.13 0.51 -0.17
C TYR A 56 -5.48 1.86 0.09
N CYS A 57 -4.91 2.51 -0.93
CA CYS A 57 -4.28 3.82 -0.79
C CYS A 57 -5.29 4.90 -0.33
N LEU A 58 -6.53 4.84 -0.84
CA LEU A 58 -7.60 5.72 -0.39
C LEU A 58 -7.94 5.49 1.09
N ASN A 59 -8.02 4.25 1.54
CA ASN A 59 -8.28 3.92 2.94
C ASN A 59 -7.12 4.33 3.85
N VAL A 60 -5.87 4.12 3.42
CA VAL A 60 -4.69 4.60 4.15
C VAL A 60 -4.76 6.12 4.32
N ARG A 61 -5.09 6.86 3.27
CA ARG A 61 -5.21 8.32 3.34
C ARG A 61 -6.31 8.75 4.31
N LEU A 62 -7.53 8.22 4.15
CA LEU A 62 -8.68 8.54 5.02
C LEU A 62 -8.37 8.27 6.50
N LYS A 63 -7.68 7.16 6.80
CA LYS A 63 -7.34 6.79 8.17
C LYS A 63 -6.18 7.62 8.71
N ASN A 64 -5.16 7.92 7.90
CA ASN A 64 -4.07 8.81 8.29
C ASN A 64 -4.57 10.21 8.68
N GLU A 65 -5.59 10.73 7.98
CA GLU A 65 -6.21 12.02 8.34
C GLU A 65 -6.81 12.00 9.75
N VAL A 66 -7.54 10.94 10.10
CA VAL A 66 -8.13 10.79 11.44
C VAL A 66 -7.06 10.59 12.51
N LEU A 67 -6.03 9.78 12.22
CA LEU A 67 -4.88 9.59 13.11
C LEU A 67 -4.16 10.91 13.40
N ASN A 68 -3.85 11.68 12.35
CA ASN A 68 -3.18 12.98 12.47
C ASN A 68 -4.04 14.02 13.18
N LYS A 69 -5.36 14.02 12.94
CA LYS A 69 -6.30 14.88 13.67
C LYS A 69 -6.31 14.56 15.15
N THR A 70 -6.26 13.27 15.51
CA THR A 70 -6.26 12.84 16.92
C THR A 70 -5.00 13.33 17.67
N MET A 71 -3.86 13.41 16.98
CA MET A 71 -2.58 13.89 17.54
C MET A 71 -2.40 15.41 17.44
N SER A 72 -3.29 16.12 16.75
CA SER A 72 -3.12 17.56 16.46
C SER A 72 -3.16 18.48 17.69
N SER A 73 -3.45 17.91 18.88
CA SER A 73 -3.44 18.62 20.15
C SER A 73 -2.05 19.12 20.57
N ASN A 74 -0.96 18.46 20.15
CA ASN A 74 0.42 18.90 20.42
C ASN A 74 1.26 18.96 19.14
N LEU A 75 2.02 20.04 18.97
CA LEU A 75 2.87 20.24 17.78
C LEU A 75 4.06 19.27 17.71
N GLU A 76 4.48 18.70 18.84
CA GLU A 76 5.58 17.74 18.93
C GLU A 76 5.15 16.29 18.69
N ASP A 77 3.84 16.03 18.59
CA ASP A 77 3.37 14.67 18.39
C ASP A 77 3.71 14.16 17.00
N PHE A 78 4.00 12.85 16.94
CA PHE A 78 4.24 12.12 15.71
C PHE A 78 3.15 12.41 14.68
N ARG A 79 3.48 12.44 13.38
CA ARG A 79 2.50 12.54 12.31
C ARG A 79 2.68 11.41 11.32
N MET A 80 1.57 10.76 10.99
CA MET A 80 1.53 9.80 9.91
C MET A 80 1.87 10.50 8.59
N PRO A 81 2.85 9.97 7.82
CA PRO A 81 3.19 10.51 6.52
C PRO A 81 2.06 10.25 5.51
N PRO A 82 2.09 10.91 4.33
CA PRO A 82 1.20 10.56 3.24
C PRO A 82 1.40 9.10 2.81
N GLU A 83 0.39 8.53 2.14
CA GLU A 83 0.39 7.10 1.77
C GLU A 83 1.61 6.70 0.91
N THR A 84 2.12 7.64 0.10
CA THR A 84 3.29 7.47 -0.77
C THR A 84 4.60 7.29 -0.01
N LYS A 85 4.62 7.65 1.27
CA LYS A 85 5.78 7.62 2.17
C LYS A 85 5.62 6.62 3.30
N MET A 86 4.57 5.79 3.25
CA MET A 86 4.33 4.76 4.27
C MET A 86 5.42 3.70 4.32
N LEU A 87 6.05 3.37 3.19
CA LEU A 87 7.16 2.42 3.18
C LEU A 87 8.41 2.95 3.85
N ASP A 88 8.70 4.23 3.62
CA ASP A 88 9.80 4.93 4.27
C ASP A 88 9.62 4.93 5.81
N LEU A 89 8.37 4.85 6.30
CA LEU A 89 8.06 4.73 7.73
C LEU A 89 8.18 3.29 8.26
N LEU A 90 7.75 2.30 7.49
CA LEU A 90 7.54 0.93 7.96
C LEU A 90 8.72 -0.01 7.73
N LEU A 91 9.56 0.29 6.74
CA LEU A 91 10.68 -0.56 6.34
C LEU A 91 12.01 0.05 6.76
N CYS A 92 13.07 -0.77 6.72
CA CYS A 92 14.43 -0.27 6.89
C CYS A 92 14.78 0.82 5.86
N GLU A 93 15.75 1.67 6.21
CA GLU A 93 16.24 2.73 5.34
C GLU A 93 16.64 2.20 3.95
N LYS A 94 16.46 3.07 2.96
CA LYS A 94 16.86 2.78 1.58
C LYS A 94 18.38 2.67 1.51
N MET A 95 18.85 1.75 0.67
CA MET A 95 20.27 1.70 0.31
C MET A 95 20.66 2.91 -0.56
N ASP A 96 21.96 3.07 -0.82
CA ASP A 96 22.52 4.04 -1.77
C ASP A 96 21.86 3.99 -3.17
N SER A 97 21.28 2.84 -3.53
CA SER A 97 20.50 2.65 -4.76
C SER A 97 19.18 3.44 -4.81
N GLY A 98 18.74 4.04 -3.70
CA GLY A 98 17.45 4.74 -3.59
C GLY A 98 16.24 3.82 -3.37
N TRP A 99 16.45 2.52 -3.16
CA TRP A 99 15.40 1.52 -2.96
C TRP A 99 15.53 0.80 -1.61
N HIS A 100 14.39 0.33 -1.09
CA HIS A 100 14.38 -0.57 0.07
C HIS A 100 14.94 -1.94 -0.30
N GLN A 101 15.49 -2.64 0.68
CA GLN A 101 15.94 -4.02 0.50
C GLN A 101 14.77 -4.92 0.08
N PRO A 102 14.95 -5.83 -0.91
CA PRO A 102 13.92 -6.79 -1.30
C PRO A 102 13.38 -7.60 -0.13
N LEU A 103 14.23 -7.99 0.82
CA LEU A 103 13.81 -8.72 2.02
C LEU A 103 12.85 -7.92 2.91
N CYS A 104 12.95 -6.58 2.92
CA CYS A 104 12.00 -5.73 3.65
C CYS A 104 10.64 -5.75 2.96
N LEU A 105 10.63 -5.64 1.63
CA LEU A 105 9.43 -5.75 0.81
C LEU A 105 8.81 -7.15 0.93
N GLU A 106 9.59 -8.22 1.01
CA GLU A 106 8.99 -9.56 1.16
C GLU A 106 8.51 -9.87 2.59
N GLY A 107 8.64 -8.93 3.53
CA GLY A 107 8.33 -9.17 4.95
C GLY A 107 9.25 -10.21 5.61
N LYS A 108 10.42 -10.49 5.02
CA LYS A 108 11.42 -11.47 5.49
C LYS A 108 12.58 -10.82 6.25
N CYS A 109 12.61 -9.49 6.32
CA CYS A 109 13.64 -8.75 7.04
C CYS A 109 13.47 -8.92 8.55
N VAL A 110 14.50 -9.45 9.22
CA VAL A 110 14.52 -9.58 10.69
C VAL A 110 14.72 -8.25 11.41
N THR A 111 15.21 -7.23 10.70
CA THR A 111 15.47 -5.90 11.25
C THR A 111 14.26 -4.99 11.17
N CYS A 112 13.35 -5.23 10.21
CA CYS A 112 12.08 -4.51 10.17
C CYS A 112 11.27 -4.89 11.42
N GLY A 113 11.02 -3.92 12.29
CA GLY A 113 10.09 -4.11 13.40
C GLY A 113 8.68 -4.36 12.90
N SER A 114 7.83 -4.95 13.75
CA SER A 114 6.42 -5.16 13.41
C SER A 114 5.73 -3.82 13.14
N PRO A 115 5.17 -3.59 11.92
CA PRO A 115 4.41 -2.37 11.62
C PRO A 115 3.30 -2.10 12.63
N ALA A 116 2.68 -3.17 13.14
CA ALA A 116 1.63 -3.10 14.13
C ALA A 116 2.11 -2.53 15.47
N GLU A 117 3.28 -2.99 15.93
CA GLU A 117 3.88 -2.54 17.18
C GLU A 117 4.41 -1.11 17.05
N TYR A 118 5.10 -0.81 15.95
CA TYR A 118 5.63 0.51 15.68
C TYR A 118 4.50 1.55 15.65
N ILE A 119 3.48 1.35 14.80
CA ILE A 119 2.34 2.28 14.72
C ILE A 119 1.62 2.32 16.07
N GLY A 120 1.29 1.17 16.66
CA GLY A 120 0.56 1.10 17.93
C GLY A 120 1.23 1.89 19.06
N SER A 121 2.56 1.81 19.15
CA SER A 121 3.33 2.54 20.16
C SER A 121 3.22 4.07 20.05
N LYS A 122 3.11 4.62 18.82
CA LYS A 122 2.99 6.08 18.60
C LYS A 122 1.67 6.64 19.10
N PHE A 123 0.62 5.82 19.15
CA PHE A 123 -0.73 6.24 19.51
C PHE A 123 -1.17 5.78 20.91
N GLN A 124 -0.25 5.20 21.71
CA GLN A 124 -0.60 4.56 22.98
C GLN A 124 -1.39 5.48 23.93
N ARG A 125 -1.04 6.76 23.98
CA ARG A 125 -1.69 7.77 24.84
C ARG A 125 -3.12 8.12 24.41
N TYR A 126 -3.48 7.84 23.16
CA TYR A 126 -4.74 8.24 22.53
C TYR A 126 -5.68 7.06 22.30
N MET A 127 -5.35 5.86 22.77
CA MET A 127 -6.06 4.62 22.44
C MET A 127 -7.56 4.64 22.77
N ASP A 128 -7.97 5.38 23.79
CA ASP A 128 -9.35 5.52 24.23
C ASP A 128 -10.06 6.77 23.68
N SER A 129 -9.38 7.59 22.88
CA SER A 129 -9.98 8.78 22.26
C SER A 129 -11.12 8.36 21.31
N PRO A 130 -12.29 9.03 21.40
CA PRO A 130 -13.37 8.78 20.47
C PRO A 130 -13.01 9.34 19.10
N VAL A 131 -13.17 8.52 18.07
CA VAL A 131 -12.88 8.90 16.68
C VAL A 131 -13.99 8.42 15.74
N ASN A 132 -14.17 9.19 14.68
CA ASN A 132 -15.01 8.81 13.55
C ASN A 132 -14.10 8.69 12.33
N TRP A 133 -14.27 7.63 11.55
CA TRP A 133 -13.50 7.41 10.34
C TRP A 133 -14.36 6.85 9.22
N GLN A 134 -13.85 7.03 8.01
CA GLN A 134 -14.46 6.51 6.80
C GLN A 134 -13.51 5.51 6.16
N HIS A 135 -14.06 4.53 5.46
CA HIS A 135 -13.29 3.65 4.60
C HIS A 135 -14.13 3.14 3.43
N TRP A 136 -13.49 2.93 2.31
CA TRP A 136 -14.06 2.23 1.17
C TRP A 136 -14.08 0.73 1.43
N GLU A 137 -15.22 0.10 1.18
CA GLU A 137 -15.40 -1.35 1.24
C GLU A 137 -16.22 -1.85 0.06
N ARG A 138 -16.01 -3.11 -0.32
CA ARG A 138 -16.85 -3.79 -1.31
C ARG A 138 -18.06 -4.37 -0.61
N VAL A 139 -19.24 -3.85 -0.93
CA VAL A 139 -20.52 -4.29 -0.39
C VAL A 139 -21.24 -5.11 -1.46
N SER A 140 -21.71 -6.30 -1.09
CA SER A 140 -22.54 -7.13 -1.95
C SER A 140 -24.00 -6.92 -1.58
N GLN A 141 -24.78 -6.37 -2.50
CA GLN A 141 -26.22 -6.17 -2.36
C GLN A 141 -26.89 -6.71 -3.62
N ASP A 142 -27.90 -7.56 -3.46
CA ASP A 142 -28.68 -8.16 -4.55
C ASP A 142 -27.82 -8.87 -5.63
N GLY A 143 -26.76 -9.57 -5.19
CA GLY A 143 -25.83 -10.28 -6.08
C GLY A 143 -24.88 -9.38 -6.88
N ARG A 144 -24.94 -8.06 -6.69
CA ARG A 144 -24.01 -7.10 -7.28
C ARG A 144 -23.03 -6.60 -6.22
N THR A 145 -21.75 -6.57 -6.58
CA THR A 145 -20.71 -6.00 -5.72
C THR A 145 -20.46 -4.56 -6.15
N ARG A 146 -20.60 -3.61 -5.22
CA ARG A 146 -20.25 -2.20 -5.44
C ARG A 146 -19.29 -1.70 -4.37
N LEU A 147 -18.55 -0.64 -4.71
CA LEU A 147 -17.70 0.07 -3.74
C LEU A 147 -18.56 1.12 -3.04
N GLU A 148 -18.55 1.11 -1.72
CA GLU A 148 -19.24 2.08 -0.88
C GLU A 148 -18.28 2.70 0.12
N LEU A 149 -18.50 3.99 0.42
CA LEU A 149 -17.83 4.70 1.49
C LEU A 149 -18.62 4.49 2.79
N VAL A 150 -18.06 3.69 3.69
CA VAL A 150 -18.67 3.31 4.96
C VAL A 150 -18.16 4.23 6.07
N PHE A 151 -19.07 4.64 6.95
CA PHE A 151 -18.79 5.48 8.11
C PHE A 151 -18.77 4.63 9.39
N LYS A 152 -17.78 4.85 10.24
CA LYS A 152 -17.65 4.19 11.55
C LYS A 152 -17.32 5.19 12.64
N SER A 153 -17.74 4.84 13.84
CA SER A 153 -17.47 5.56 15.08
C SER A 153 -17.00 4.56 16.13
N GLY A 154 -16.00 4.92 16.92
CA GLY A 154 -15.45 4.04 17.95
C GLY A 154 -14.28 4.68 18.68
N LYS A 155 -13.44 3.85 19.29
CA LYS A 155 -12.19 4.32 19.91
C LYS A 155 -11.04 4.26 18.91
N LEU A 156 -9.99 5.05 19.15
CA LEU A 156 -8.79 5.03 18.32
C LEU A 156 -8.18 3.62 18.17
N ARG A 157 -8.22 2.81 19.23
CA ARG A 157 -7.78 1.40 19.18
C ARG A 157 -8.52 0.57 18.12
N ASP A 158 -9.80 0.85 17.87
CA ASP A 158 -10.60 0.12 16.89
C ASP A 158 -10.20 0.51 15.47
N LEU A 159 -10.01 1.82 15.24
CA LEU A 159 -9.45 2.35 14.00
C LEU A 159 -8.06 1.76 13.73
N LEU A 160 -7.15 1.76 14.70
CA LEU A 160 -5.79 1.23 14.53
C LEU A 160 -5.79 -0.27 14.22
N LYS A 161 -6.60 -1.04 14.93
CA LYS A 161 -6.77 -2.48 14.65
C LYS A 161 -7.24 -2.71 13.22
N GLU A 162 -8.21 -1.93 12.75
CA GLU A 162 -8.70 -2.02 11.39
C GLU A 162 -7.64 -1.60 10.37
N PHE A 163 -6.99 -0.46 10.60
CA PHE A 163 -5.94 0.10 9.74
C PHE A 163 -4.79 -0.88 9.53
N ILE A 164 -4.22 -1.38 10.63
CA ILE A 164 -3.12 -2.35 10.60
C ILE A 164 -3.56 -3.62 9.88
N LYS A 165 -4.70 -4.20 10.28
CA LYS A 165 -5.12 -5.48 9.74
C LYS A 165 -5.51 -5.40 8.27
N LYS A 166 -6.31 -4.40 7.87
CA LYS A 166 -6.94 -4.34 6.54
C LYS A 166 -6.15 -3.54 5.49
N ASP A 167 -5.40 -2.53 5.90
CA ASP A 167 -4.78 -1.60 4.94
C ASP A 167 -3.25 -1.71 4.93
N ILE A 168 -2.64 -2.06 6.07
CA ILE A 168 -1.19 -2.29 6.14
C ILE A 168 -0.84 -3.75 5.84
N MET A 169 -1.50 -4.71 6.49
CA MET A 169 -1.13 -6.13 6.41
C MET A 169 -1.86 -6.93 5.32
N GLN A 170 -3.13 -6.62 5.03
CA GLN A 170 -3.97 -7.43 4.14
C GLN A 170 -3.60 -7.43 2.65
N PRO A 171 -2.92 -6.44 2.03
CA PRO A 171 -2.72 -6.54 0.59
C PRO A 171 -1.69 -7.63 0.17
N SER A 172 -1.28 -8.50 1.11
CA SER A 172 -0.44 -9.69 0.96
C SER A 172 -1.14 -10.90 0.33
N GLN A 173 -1.86 -10.71 -0.78
CA GLN A 173 -2.08 -11.76 -1.78
C GLN A 173 -1.96 -11.19 -3.20
N GLY A 174 -0.71 -10.86 -3.55
CA GLY A 174 -0.27 -10.80 -4.94
C GLY A 174 0.67 -9.65 -5.27
N SER A 175 0.53 -8.49 -4.62
CA SER A 175 1.46 -7.35 -4.68
C SER A 175 1.04 -6.29 -3.65
N THR A 176 1.70 -6.27 -2.49
CA THR A 176 1.59 -5.16 -1.54
C THR A 176 2.62 -4.09 -1.87
N PHE A 177 2.53 -2.95 -1.18
CA PHE A 177 3.66 -2.04 -1.00
C PHE A 177 4.88 -2.70 -0.31
N VAL A 178 4.75 -3.95 0.10
CA VAL A 178 5.74 -4.85 0.69
C VAL A 178 5.61 -6.10 -0.17
#